data_AF-A0A0R2JY39-F1
#
_entry.id   AF-A0A0R2JY39-F1
#
_cell.length_a   1.000
_cell.length_b   1.000
_cell.length_c   1.000
_cell.angle_alpha   90.00
_cell.angle_beta   90.00
_cell.angle_gamma   90.00
#
_symmetry.space_group_name_H-M   'P 1'
#
loop_
_entity.id
_entity.type
_entity.pdbx_description
1 polymer ?
#
loop_
_entity_poly.entity_id
_entity_poly.type
_entity_poly.pdbx_seq_one_letter_code
_entity_poly.pdbx_strand_id
1 'polypeptide(L)'
;MELFKYLRDKYYLIATLILLGLNVIATIALVNYDHLNSSLLITSIVLAILLFFSNLIFLGIIYPFHLLAIDYKNRVLALMVASGVNRNKLFFAKIGAVILANIVVSFVLLVVPVVTIIYQVGNLGGWDELFREMGMLMVPQMVPLSINAVLSYVAGLFILMTSVIIVKGKTLSILLYFGFNMLVAMVTSFVNTLFTSDYSFTQQLSGDNVFSSVVEVVVILVFGFIALQELRHQNL
;
A
#
# COMPACT_ATOMS: atom_id res chain seq x y z
N MET A 1 -20.57 -7.17 1.62
CA MET A 1 -21.21 -5.87 1.95
C MET A 1 -20.19 -4.74 1.97
N GLU A 2 -19.06 -4.86 2.67
CA GLU A 2 -18.01 -3.82 2.69
C GLU A 2 -17.49 -3.44 1.28
N LEU A 3 -17.07 -4.42 0.48
CA LEU A 3 -16.58 -4.17 -0.89
C LEU A 3 -17.64 -3.52 -1.81
N PHE A 4 -18.92 -3.83 -1.58
CA PHE A 4 -20.04 -3.25 -2.32
C PHE A 4 -20.28 -1.77 -1.97
N LYS A 5 -20.08 -1.37 -0.70
CA LYS A 5 -20.12 0.05 -0.32
C LYS A 5 -19.05 0.84 -1.07
N TYR A 6 -17.88 0.24 -1.27
CA TYR A 6 -16.71 0.89 -1.87
C TYR A 6 -16.90 1.12 -3.38
N LEU A 7 -17.48 0.14 -4.09
CA LEU A 7 -17.86 0.27 -5.49
C LEU A 7 -18.99 1.29 -5.76
N ARG A 8 -19.56 1.91 -4.72
CA ARG A 8 -20.60 2.93 -4.85
C ARG A 8 -20.17 4.31 -4.33
N ASP A 9 -18.94 4.45 -3.82
CA ASP A 9 -18.44 5.74 -3.38
C ASP A 9 -18.03 6.59 -4.60
N LYS A 10 -18.91 7.51 -4.98
CA LYS A 10 -18.78 8.34 -6.19
C LYS A 10 -17.47 9.14 -6.18
N TYR A 11 -17.07 9.71 -5.04
CA TYR A 11 -15.92 10.60 -4.98
C TYR A 11 -14.62 9.85 -5.26
N TYR A 12 -14.47 8.65 -4.68
CA TYR A 12 -13.27 7.84 -4.86
C TYR A 12 -13.24 7.11 -6.20
N LEU A 13 -14.40 6.74 -6.75
CA LEU A 13 -14.48 6.26 -8.13
C LEU A 13 -14.06 7.34 -9.13
N ILE A 14 -14.50 8.59 -8.94
CA ILE A 14 -14.08 9.72 -9.79
C ILE A 14 -12.59 9.96 -9.64
N ALA A 15 -12.04 9.98 -8.42
CA ALA A 15 -10.61 10.14 -8.19
C ALA A 15 -9.80 9.01 -8.87
N THR A 16 -10.25 7.77 -8.75
CA THR A 16 -9.63 6.60 -9.41
C THR A 16 -9.69 6.74 -10.92
N LEU A 17 -10.81 7.21 -11.49
CA LEU A 17 -10.97 7.42 -12.92
C LEU A 17 -10.05 8.53 -13.45
N ILE A 18 -9.91 9.64 -12.71
CA ILE A 18 -9.00 10.72 -13.06
C ILE A 18 -7.56 10.23 -13.05
N LEU A 19 -7.16 9.52 -11.97
CA LEU A 19 -5.83 8.92 -11.88
C LEU A 19 -5.60 7.93 -13.02
N LEU A 20 -6.56 7.07 -13.32
CA LEU A 20 -6.48 6.16 -14.46
C LEU A 20 -6.23 6.92 -15.75
N GLY A 21 -7.06 7.91 -16.07
CA GLY A 21 -6.91 8.71 -17.30
C GLY A 21 -5.55 9.40 -17.41
N LEU A 22 -5.06 9.98 -16.31
CA LEU A 22 -3.73 10.59 -16.28
C LEU A 22 -2.60 9.56 -16.44
N ASN A 23 -2.71 8.39 -15.80
CA ASN A 23 -1.77 7.29 -15.98
C ASN A 23 -1.74 6.85 -17.46
N VAL A 24 -2.90 6.68 -18.10
CA VAL A 24 -2.97 6.34 -19.53
C VAL A 24 -2.27 7.38 -20.40
N ILE A 25 -2.56 8.67 -20.19
CA ILE A 25 -1.95 9.76 -20.97
C ILE A 25 -0.43 9.76 -20.79
N ALA A 26 0.05 9.64 -19.55
CA ALA A 26 1.48 9.63 -19.26
C ALA A 26 2.17 8.40 -19.87
N THR A 27 1.56 7.22 -19.78
CA THR A 27 2.10 6.01 -20.41
C THR A 27 2.18 6.15 -21.92
N ILE A 28 1.12 6.63 -22.59
CA ILE A 28 1.12 6.82 -24.05
C ILE A 28 2.20 7.84 -24.46
N ALA A 29 2.38 8.93 -23.70
CA ALA A 29 3.42 9.90 -23.98
C ALA A 29 4.83 9.29 -23.86
N LEU A 30 5.10 8.54 -22.79
CA LEU A 30 6.40 7.90 -22.58
C LEU A 30 6.69 6.78 -23.58
N VAL A 31 5.67 6.03 -23.99
CA VAL A 31 5.77 4.99 -25.02
C VAL A 31 6.18 5.60 -26.37
N ASN A 32 5.66 6.78 -26.70
CA ASN A 32 5.95 7.46 -27.96
C ASN A 32 7.06 8.51 -27.85
N TYR A 33 8.03 8.32 -26.93
CA TYR A 33 9.04 9.31 -26.61
C TYR A 33 9.86 9.79 -27.83
N ASP A 34 10.11 8.91 -28.81
CA ASP A 34 10.85 9.23 -30.04
C ASP A 34 10.18 10.33 -30.90
N HIS A 35 8.86 10.50 -30.76
CA HIS A 35 8.08 11.48 -31.50
C HIS A 35 7.88 12.79 -30.71
N LEU A 36 8.39 12.87 -29.48
CA LEU A 36 8.25 14.04 -28.63
C LEU A 36 9.45 14.97 -28.80
N ASN A 37 9.15 16.28 -28.91
CA ASN A 37 10.19 17.30 -28.77
C ASN A 37 10.73 17.30 -27.32
N SER A 38 11.98 17.73 -27.11
CA SER A 38 12.67 17.69 -25.80
C SER A 38 11.88 18.31 -24.65
N SER A 39 11.15 19.40 -24.92
CA SER A 39 10.28 20.06 -23.91
C SER A 39 9.10 19.18 -23.48
N LEU A 40 8.45 18.51 -24.45
CA LEU A 40 7.34 17.59 -24.19
C LEU A 40 7.82 16.32 -23.49
N LEU A 41 9.02 15.83 -23.85
CA LEU A 41 9.65 14.71 -23.17
C LEU A 41 9.87 15.01 -21.69
N ILE A 42 10.51 16.14 -21.35
CA ILE A 42 10.73 16.55 -19.96
C ILE A 42 9.40 16.67 -19.22
N THR A 43 8.39 17.27 -19.84
CA THR A 43 7.05 17.42 -19.24
C THR A 43 6.41 16.06 -18.96
N SER A 44 6.53 15.10 -19.88
CA SER A 44 6.01 13.75 -19.71
C SER A 44 6.70 12.97 -18.58
N ILE A 45 8.02 13.14 -18.43
CA ILE A 45 8.80 12.53 -17.33
C ILE A 45 8.38 13.11 -15.99
N VAL A 46 8.27 14.44 -15.89
CA VAL A 46 7.81 15.11 -14.66
C VAL A 46 6.38 14.68 -14.31
N LEU A 47 5.48 14.59 -15.29
CA LEU A 47 4.12 14.11 -15.09
C LEU A 47 4.12 12.67 -14.57
N ALA A 48 4.94 11.78 -15.14
CA ALA A 48 5.04 10.40 -14.71
C ALA A 48 5.55 10.27 -13.27
N ILE A 49 6.54 11.07 -12.87
CA ILE A 49 7.04 11.12 -11.50
C ILE A 49 5.94 11.60 -10.54
N LEU A 50 5.23 12.68 -10.89
CA LEU A 50 4.12 13.18 -10.08
C LEU A 50 3.00 12.15 -9.94
N LEU A 51 2.65 11.44 -11.01
CA LEU A 51 1.65 10.38 -10.99
C LEU A 51 2.10 9.18 -10.17
N PHE A 52 3.38 8.81 -10.23
CA PHE A 52 3.94 7.77 -9.36
C PHE A 52 3.73 8.11 -7.88
N PHE A 53 4.11 9.31 -7.45
CA PHE A 53 3.87 9.76 -6.06
C PHE A 53 2.37 9.87 -5.74
N SER A 54 1.56 10.35 -6.68
CA SER A 54 0.11 10.45 -6.49
C SER A 54 -0.54 9.08 -6.27
N ASN A 55 -0.17 8.08 -7.08
CA ASN A 55 -0.63 6.70 -6.93
C ASN A 55 -0.17 6.11 -5.59
N LEU A 56 1.09 6.33 -5.18
CA LEU A 56 1.61 5.86 -3.88
C LEU A 56 0.84 6.46 -2.70
N ILE A 57 0.58 7.77 -2.70
CA ILE A 57 -0.16 8.44 -1.62
C ILE A 57 -1.62 8.00 -1.64
N PHE A 58 -2.22 7.87 -2.82
CA PHE A 58 -3.63 7.48 -2.96
C PHE A 58 -3.86 6.05 -2.47
N LEU A 59 -3.10 5.08 -2.97
CA LEU A 59 -3.21 3.66 -2.62
C LEU A 59 -2.65 3.34 -1.23
N GLY A 60 -1.60 4.05 -0.81
CA GLY A 60 -0.94 3.79 0.47
C GLY A 60 -1.66 4.38 1.66
N ILE A 61 -2.26 5.57 1.53
CA ILE A 61 -2.78 6.33 2.67
C ILE A 61 -4.24 6.74 2.44
N ILE A 62 -4.51 7.56 1.42
CA ILE A 62 -5.79 8.29 1.31
C ILE A 62 -6.95 7.31 1.16
N TYR A 63 -6.85 6.35 0.23
CA TYR A 63 -7.90 5.39 -0.03
C TYR A 63 -8.13 4.44 1.15
N PRO A 64 -7.13 3.70 1.67
CA PRO A 64 -7.34 2.85 2.84
C PRO A 64 -7.80 3.63 4.08
N PHE A 65 -7.32 4.86 4.32
CA PHE A 65 -7.79 5.69 5.42
C PHE A 65 -9.30 5.95 5.33
N HIS A 66 -9.78 6.33 4.14
CA HIS A 66 -11.20 6.60 3.93
C HIS A 66 -12.08 5.38 4.19
N LEU A 67 -11.68 4.22 3.66
CA LEU A 67 -12.38 2.96 3.87
C LEU A 67 -12.44 2.60 5.37
N LEU A 68 -11.36 2.87 6.10
CA LEU A 68 -11.30 2.63 7.52
C LEU A 68 -12.17 3.61 8.31
N ALA A 69 -12.16 4.90 7.94
CA ALA A 69 -12.83 5.97 8.68
C ALA A 69 -14.34 6.06 8.43
N ILE A 70 -14.86 5.60 7.29
CA ILE A 70 -16.25 5.84 6.90
C ILE A 70 -17.28 5.22 7.86
N ASP A 71 -17.04 4.02 8.38
CA ASP A 71 -17.97 3.39 9.33
C ASP A 71 -18.00 4.09 10.70
N TYR A 72 -16.90 4.76 11.08
CA TYR A 72 -16.86 5.61 12.26
C TYR A 72 -17.65 6.91 12.02
N LYS A 73 -17.41 7.57 10.88
CA LYS A 73 -18.08 8.83 10.53
C LYS A 73 -19.60 8.65 10.38
N ASN A 74 -20.03 7.54 9.81
CA ASN A 74 -21.45 7.25 9.57
C ASN A 74 -22.14 6.52 10.74
N ARG A 75 -21.46 6.32 11.89
CA ARG A 75 -21.96 5.56 13.06
C ARG A 75 -22.40 4.12 12.76
N VAL A 76 -22.04 3.59 11.60
CA VAL A 76 -22.37 2.21 11.19
C VAL A 76 -21.69 1.21 12.11
N LEU A 77 -20.50 1.54 12.61
CA LEU A 77 -19.77 0.71 13.58
C LEU A 77 -20.56 0.50 14.87
N ALA A 78 -21.13 1.57 15.43
CA ALA A 78 -21.94 1.52 16.65
C ALA A 78 -23.21 0.68 16.44
N LEU A 79 -23.88 0.85 15.29
CA LEU A 79 -25.08 0.09 14.93
C LEU A 79 -24.79 -1.41 14.76
N MET A 80 -23.66 -1.77 14.12
CA MET A 80 -23.28 -3.17 13.94
C MET A 80 -22.96 -3.85 15.28
N VAL A 81 -22.27 -3.14 16.18
CA VAL A 81 -21.99 -3.64 17.53
C VAL A 81 -23.27 -3.76 18.35
N ALA A 82 -24.17 -2.78 18.28
CA ALA A 82 -25.48 -2.83 18.94
C ALA A 82 -26.36 -3.98 18.42
N SER A 83 -26.21 -4.36 17.15
CA SER A 83 -26.89 -5.50 16.53
C SER A 83 -26.30 -6.86 16.94
N GLY A 84 -25.33 -6.89 17.87
CA GLY A 84 -24.74 -8.12 18.40
C GLY A 84 -23.59 -8.69 17.55
N VAL A 85 -23.07 -7.95 16.57
CA VAL A 85 -21.93 -8.42 15.77
C VAL A 85 -20.66 -8.42 16.61
N ASN A 86 -19.92 -9.53 16.58
CA ASN A 86 -18.67 -9.66 17.31
C ASN A 86 -17.61 -8.67 16.79
N ARG A 87 -17.10 -7.83 17.69
CA ARG A 87 -16.09 -6.80 17.46
C ARG A 87 -14.81 -7.34 16.78
N ASN A 88 -14.36 -8.53 17.14
CA ASN A 88 -13.16 -9.15 16.55
C ASN A 88 -13.42 -9.58 15.09
N LYS A 89 -14.56 -10.21 14.83
CA LYS A 89 -14.93 -10.62 13.47
C LYS A 89 -15.07 -9.41 12.55
N LEU A 90 -15.63 -8.32 13.08
CA LEU A 90 -15.77 -7.08 12.34
C LEU A 90 -14.41 -6.44 11.99
N PHE A 91 -13.48 -6.43 12.95
CA PHE A 91 -12.11 -5.94 12.72
C PHE A 91 -11.43 -6.67 11.57
N PHE A 92 -11.39 -8.01 11.60
CA PHE A 92 -10.74 -8.79 10.55
C PHE A 92 -11.47 -8.74 9.21
N ALA A 93 -12.80 -8.70 9.21
CA ALA A 93 -13.58 -8.51 7.98
C ALA A 93 -13.25 -7.17 7.32
N LYS A 94 -13.04 -6.12 8.12
CA LYS A 94 -12.76 -4.79 7.62
C LYS A 94 -11.35 -4.65 7.05
N ILE A 95 -10.32 -5.15 7.74
CA ILE A 95 -8.96 -5.11 7.20
C ILE A 95 -8.84 -5.94 5.92
N GLY A 96 -9.47 -7.12 5.88
CA GLY A 96 -9.51 -7.95 4.67
C GLY A 96 -10.22 -7.25 3.51
N ALA A 97 -11.31 -6.55 3.78
CA ALA A 97 -12.01 -5.76 2.75
C ALA A 97 -11.15 -4.59 2.22
N VAL A 98 -10.40 -3.91 3.09
CA VAL A 98 -9.48 -2.83 2.69
C VAL A 98 -8.32 -3.35 1.83
N ILE A 99 -7.74 -4.48 2.20
CA ILE A 99 -6.67 -5.12 1.40
C ILE A 99 -7.20 -5.50 0.01
N LEU A 100 -8.34 -6.20 -0.05
CA LEU A 100 -8.95 -6.60 -1.32
C LEU A 100 -9.33 -5.39 -2.18
N ALA A 101 -9.91 -4.34 -1.58
CA ALA A 101 -10.26 -3.13 -2.30
C ALA A 101 -9.02 -2.43 -2.87
N ASN A 102 -7.94 -2.32 -2.10
CA ASN A 102 -6.68 -1.79 -2.59
C ASN A 102 -6.11 -2.61 -3.75
N ILE A 103 -6.13 -3.95 -3.67
CA ILE A 103 -5.67 -4.81 -4.77
C ILE A 103 -6.48 -4.52 -6.05
N VAL A 104 -7.80 -4.42 -5.94
CA VAL A 104 -8.67 -4.12 -7.08
C VAL A 104 -8.37 -2.74 -7.67
N VAL A 105 -8.24 -1.70 -6.84
CA VAL A 105 -7.94 -0.33 -7.33
C VAL A 105 -6.55 -0.26 -7.94
N SER A 106 -5.55 -0.89 -7.31
CA SER A 106 -4.19 -1.00 -7.86
C SER A 106 -4.20 -1.69 -9.22
N PHE A 107 -4.96 -2.79 -9.37
CA PHE A 107 -5.12 -3.48 -10.65
C PHE A 107 -5.74 -2.54 -11.69
N VAL A 108 -6.83 -1.86 -11.37
CA VAL A 108 -7.49 -0.91 -12.30
C VAL A 108 -6.52 0.19 -12.75
N LEU A 109 -5.74 0.78 -11.83
CA LEU A 109 -4.80 1.85 -12.14
C LEU A 109 -3.59 1.38 -12.96
N LEU A 110 -3.12 0.14 -12.75
CA LEU A 110 -1.89 -0.37 -13.35
C LEU A 110 -2.12 -1.19 -14.63
N VAL A 111 -3.32 -1.72 -14.87
CA VAL A 111 -3.60 -2.56 -16.05
C VAL A 111 -3.24 -1.86 -17.35
N VAL A 112 -3.67 -0.61 -17.54
CA VAL A 112 -3.40 0.09 -18.80
C VAL A 112 -1.91 0.39 -18.98
N PRO A 113 -1.20 0.99 -18.00
CA PRO A 113 0.25 1.17 -18.10
C PRO A 113 1.01 -0.12 -18.42
N VAL A 114 0.70 -1.20 -17.69
CA VAL A 114 1.38 -2.49 -17.83
C VAL A 114 1.12 -3.11 -19.20
N VAL A 115 -0.14 -3.17 -19.65
CA VAL A 115 -0.49 -3.73 -20.97
C VAL A 115 0.17 -2.94 -22.10
N THR A 116 0.22 -1.61 -21.99
CA THR A 116 0.83 -0.76 -23.02
C THR A 116 2.34 -0.97 -23.12
N ILE A 117 3.03 -1.09 -21.98
CA ILE A 117 4.47 -1.41 -21.93
C ILE A 117 4.72 -2.79 -22.53
N ILE A 118 3.97 -3.81 -22.11
CA ILE A 118 4.11 -5.18 -22.63
C ILE A 118 3.90 -5.21 -24.16
N TYR A 119 2.87 -4.51 -24.66
CA TYR A 119 2.62 -4.42 -26.09
C TYR A 119 3.80 -3.79 -26.84
N GLN A 120 4.37 -2.69 -26.32
CA GLN A 120 5.49 -2.03 -26.96
C GLN A 120 6.75 -2.90 -26.98
N VAL A 121 7.05 -3.59 -25.88
CA VAL A 121 8.21 -4.50 -25.83
C VAL A 121 8.05 -5.62 -26.85
N GLY A 122 6.85 -6.19 -26.98
CA GLY A 122 6.57 -7.19 -27.99
C GLY A 122 6.71 -6.68 -29.43
N ASN A 123 6.25 -5.45 -29.70
CA ASN A 123 6.35 -4.83 -31.01
C ASN A 123 7.81 -4.54 -31.43
N LEU A 124 8.69 -4.29 -30.46
CA LEU A 124 10.13 -4.09 -30.68
C LEU A 124 10.91 -5.42 -30.78
N GLY A 125 10.23 -6.57 -30.74
CA GLY A 125 10.88 -7.89 -30.74
C GLY A 125 11.60 -8.22 -29.43
N GLY A 126 11.41 -7.41 -28.38
CA GLY A 126 12.11 -7.54 -27.11
C GLY A 126 11.54 -8.60 -26.17
N TRP A 127 10.75 -9.57 -26.67
CA TRP A 127 10.25 -10.66 -25.84
C TRP A 127 11.39 -11.48 -25.25
N ASP A 128 12.42 -11.80 -26.04
CA ASP A 128 13.57 -12.56 -25.58
C ASP A 128 14.39 -11.78 -24.54
N GLU A 129 14.61 -10.48 -24.77
CA GLU A 129 15.21 -9.57 -23.80
C GLU A 129 14.40 -9.49 -22.50
N LEU A 130 13.08 -9.30 -22.61
CA LEU A 130 12.18 -9.17 -21.47
C LEU A 130 12.10 -10.48 -20.68
N PHE A 131 12.04 -11.64 -21.31
CA PHE A 131 12.05 -12.92 -20.59
C PHE A 131 13.41 -13.25 -19.98
N ARG A 132 14.52 -12.84 -20.63
CA ARG A 132 15.87 -12.91 -20.05
C ARG A 132 15.99 -12.02 -18.80
N GLU A 133 15.46 -10.80 -18.86
CA GLU A 133 15.46 -9.86 -17.74
C GLU A 133 14.43 -10.22 -16.64
N MET A 134 13.27 -10.76 -17.00
CA MET A 134 12.31 -11.34 -16.05
C MET A 134 12.89 -12.59 -15.38
N GLY A 135 13.73 -13.36 -16.08
CA GLY A 135 14.54 -14.41 -15.46
C GLY A 135 15.45 -13.86 -14.35
N MET A 136 15.90 -12.60 -14.45
CA MET A 136 16.60 -11.90 -13.37
C MET A 136 15.66 -11.44 -12.23
N LEU A 137 14.38 -11.18 -12.51
CA LEU A 137 13.36 -10.91 -11.48
C LEU A 137 12.97 -12.17 -10.69
N MET A 138 13.23 -13.37 -11.22
CA MET A 138 13.08 -14.64 -10.51
C MET A 138 14.36 -15.07 -9.76
N VAL A 139 15.36 -14.19 -9.66
CA VAL A 139 16.55 -14.45 -8.85
C VAL A 139 16.12 -14.70 -7.40
N PRO A 140 16.73 -15.68 -6.69
CA PRO A 140 16.36 -16.03 -5.31
C PRO A 140 16.33 -14.85 -4.33
N GLN A 141 16.99 -13.74 -4.63
CA GLN A 141 17.04 -12.51 -3.84
C GLN A 141 15.78 -11.62 -4.01
N MET A 142 15.07 -11.73 -5.14
CA MET A 142 13.86 -10.94 -5.41
C MET A 142 12.64 -11.47 -4.66
N VAL A 143 12.61 -12.77 -4.38
CA VAL A 143 11.51 -13.39 -3.62
C VAL A 143 11.42 -12.81 -2.19
N PRO A 144 12.49 -12.78 -1.37
CA PRO A 144 12.46 -12.13 -0.06
C PRO A 144 12.09 -10.64 -0.12
N LEU A 145 12.57 -9.91 -1.14
CA LEU A 145 12.25 -8.48 -1.30
C LEU A 145 10.77 -8.25 -1.61
N SER A 146 10.15 -9.09 -2.45
CA SER A 146 8.72 -9.02 -2.72
C SER A 146 7.86 -9.35 -1.49
N ILE A 147 8.28 -10.34 -0.68
CA ILE A 147 7.62 -10.70 0.57
C ILE A 147 7.72 -9.53 1.57
N ASN A 148 8.90 -8.92 1.71
CA ASN A 148 9.10 -7.76 2.57
C ASN A 148 8.25 -6.57 2.13
N ALA A 149 8.15 -6.29 0.84
CA ALA A 149 7.30 -5.22 0.33
C ALA A 149 5.81 -5.45 0.68
N VAL A 150 5.31 -6.67 0.52
CA VAL A 150 3.93 -7.02 0.88
C VAL A 150 3.71 -6.95 2.38
N LEU A 151 4.64 -7.50 3.19
CA LEU A 151 4.55 -7.45 4.65
C LEU A 151 4.57 -6.02 5.18
N SER A 152 5.46 -5.18 4.67
CA SER A 152 5.56 -3.77 5.06
C SER A 152 4.30 -2.98 4.69
N TYR A 153 3.71 -3.26 3.52
CA TYR A 153 2.42 -2.67 3.16
C TYR A 153 1.29 -3.10 4.11
N VAL A 154 1.22 -4.40 4.44
CA VAL A 154 0.23 -4.92 5.39
C VAL A 154 0.44 -4.32 6.78
N ALA A 155 1.68 -4.26 7.26
CA ALA A 155 2.03 -3.60 8.53
C ALA A 155 1.57 -2.14 8.54
N GLY A 156 1.82 -1.40 7.46
CA GLY A 156 1.32 -0.04 7.26
C GLY A 156 -0.21 0.06 7.38
N LEU A 157 -0.96 -0.87 6.77
CA LEU A 157 -2.42 -0.91 6.91
C LEU A 157 -2.87 -1.17 8.36
N PHE A 158 -2.18 -2.05 9.09
CA PHE A 158 -2.46 -2.31 10.50
C PHE A 158 -2.20 -1.06 11.35
N ILE A 159 -1.06 -0.37 11.15
CA ILE A 159 -0.76 0.88 11.84
C ILE A 159 -1.84 1.93 11.54
N LEU A 160 -2.23 2.10 10.27
CA LEU A 160 -3.26 3.05 9.85
C LEU A 160 -4.61 2.72 10.51
N MET A 161 -4.97 1.44 10.56
CA MET A 161 -6.19 0.99 11.21
C MET A 161 -6.18 1.28 12.70
N THR A 162 -5.08 1.00 13.40
CA THR A 162 -4.92 1.36 14.81
C THR A 162 -5.10 2.87 15.01
N SER A 163 -4.49 3.69 14.16
CA SER A 163 -4.65 5.15 14.22
C SER A 163 -6.09 5.61 14.04
N VAL A 164 -6.81 5.02 13.07
CA VAL A 164 -8.22 5.33 12.80
C VAL A 164 -9.10 4.94 13.98
N ILE A 165 -8.85 3.77 14.58
CA ILE A 165 -9.61 3.24 15.71
C ILE A 165 -9.45 4.16 16.92
N ILE A 166 -8.21 4.48 17.32
CA ILE A 166 -7.91 5.34 18.48
C ILE A 166 -8.62 6.70 18.35
N VAL A 167 -8.57 7.29 17.16
CA VAL A 167 -9.09 8.64 16.90
C VAL A 167 -10.57 8.62 16.47
N LYS A 168 -11.21 7.45 16.44
CA LYS A 168 -12.61 7.25 16.01
C LYS A 168 -12.90 7.86 14.62
N GLY A 169 -11.99 7.69 13.67
CA GLY A 169 -12.19 8.12 12.27
C GLY A 169 -12.00 9.60 11.95
N LYS A 170 -11.48 10.43 12.88
CA LYS A 170 -11.11 11.83 12.55
C LYS A 170 -9.83 11.86 11.70
N THR A 171 -9.65 12.92 10.93
CA THR A 171 -8.47 13.15 10.07
C THR A 171 -7.14 13.18 10.83
N LEU A 172 -7.17 13.45 12.15
CA LEU A 172 -6.00 13.38 13.02
C LEU A 172 -5.37 11.98 13.09
N SER A 173 -6.07 10.91 12.68
CA SER A 173 -5.47 9.59 12.53
C SER A 173 -4.35 9.52 11.49
N ILE A 174 -4.35 10.40 10.48
CA ILE A 174 -3.27 10.45 9.48
C ILE A 174 -1.98 10.93 10.16
N LEU A 175 -2.08 11.97 11.00
CA LEU A 175 -0.94 12.45 11.79
C LEU A 175 -0.42 11.36 12.74
N LEU A 176 -1.35 10.68 13.42
CA LEU A 176 -1.02 9.59 14.34
C LEU A 176 -0.38 8.40 13.61
N TYR A 177 -0.82 8.09 12.39
CA TYR A 177 -0.20 7.10 11.51
C TYR A 177 1.26 7.45 11.21
N PHE A 178 1.57 8.69 10.84
CA PHE A 178 2.96 9.11 10.66
C PHE A 178 3.77 9.01 11.97
N GLY A 179 3.19 9.44 13.10
CA GLY A 179 3.83 9.31 14.41
C GLY A 179 4.18 7.86 14.77
N PHE A 180 3.28 6.91 14.51
CA PHE A 180 3.55 5.49 14.72
C PHE A 180 4.60 4.94 13.75
N ASN A 181 4.58 5.32 12.48
CA ASN A 181 5.63 4.92 11.55
C ASN A 181 7.01 5.45 11.97
N MET A 182 7.08 6.69 12.47
CA MET A 182 8.31 7.24 13.04
C MET A 182 8.78 6.44 14.26
N LEU A 183 7.87 6.07 15.17
CA LEU A 183 8.19 5.22 16.32
C LEU A 183 8.74 3.86 15.86
N VAL A 184 8.06 3.20 14.92
CA VAL A 184 8.51 1.91 14.36
C VAL A 184 9.89 2.06 13.73
N ALA A 185 10.13 3.12 12.96
CA ALA A 185 11.43 3.39 12.35
C ALA A 185 12.53 3.63 13.39
N MET A 186 12.24 4.37 14.47
CA MET A 186 13.18 4.61 15.57
C MET A 186 13.51 3.32 16.31
N VAL A 187 12.49 2.52 16.66
CA VAL A 187 12.69 1.23 17.35
C VAL A 187 13.47 0.27 16.46
N THR A 188 13.14 0.18 15.17
CA THR A 188 13.84 -0.70 14.22
C THR A 188 15.29 -0.26 14.06
N SER A 189 15.55 1.04 13.96
CA SER A 189 16.91 1.59 13.88
C SER A 189 17.72 1.29 15.14
N PHE A 190 17.13 1.50 16.33
CA PHE A 190 17.77 1.20 17.60
C PHE A 190 18.08 -0.29 17.74
N VAL A 191 17.11 -1.14 17.43
CA VAL A 191 17.27 -2.60 17.40
C VAL A 191 18.42 -3.00 16.47
N ASN A 192 18.43 -2.48 15.24
CA ASN A 192 19.52 -2.76 14.29
C ASN A 192 20.87 -2.38 14.87
N THR A 193 21.02 -1.19 15.48
CA THR A 193 22.30 -0.78 16.10
C THR A 193 22.79 -1.70 17.22
N LEU A 194 21.90 -2.37 17.95
CA LEU A 194 22.27 -3.34 18.98
C LEU A 194 22.72 -4.69 18.40
N PHE A 195 22.25 -5.05 17.20
CA PHE A 195 22.57 -6.31 16.55
C PHE A 195 23.77 -6.20 15.58
N THR A 196 24.12 -5.00 15.11
CA THR A 196 25.27 -4.79 14.20
C THR A 196 26.62 -4.68 14.90
N SER A 197 26.69 -4.75 16.24
CA SER A 197 27.93 -4.53 16.99
C SER A 197 28.93 -5.70 17.00
N ASP A 198 28.57 -6.92 16.54
CA ASP A 198 29.44 -8.10 16.74
C ASP A 198 29.52 -9.16 15.61
N TYR A 199 28.97 -8.96 14.41
CA TYR A 199 28.97 -10.02 13.38
C TYR A 199 29.72 -9.66 12.09
N SER A 200 30.83 -10.37 11.88
CA SER A 200 31.70 -10.26 10.71
C SER A 200 31.10 -10.93 9.45
N PHE A 201 30.96 -10.11 8.41
CA PHE A 201 31.28 -10.39 7.00
C PHE A 201 30.52 -11.49 6.21
N THR A 202 29.54 -12.22 6.75
CA THR A 202 28.81 -13.27 5.96
C THR A 202 27.29 -13.25 5.97
N GLN A 203 26.62 -12.34 6.70
CA GLN A 203 25.14 -12.25 6.77
C GLN A 203 24.49 -11.13 5.94
N GLN A 204 25.28 -10.35 5.20
CA GLN A 204 24.93 -9.02 4.69
C GLN A 204 23.89 -8.96 3.54
N LEU A 205 23.33 -10.09 3.09
CA LEU A 205 22.31 -10.10 2.02
C LEU A 205 21.09 -10.99 2.30
N SER A 206 21.18 -11.97 3.21
CA SER A 206 20.07 -12.88 3.53
C SER A 206 19.60 -12.76 4.99
N GLY A 207 20.48 -12.40 5.92
CA GLY A 207 20.11 -12.17 7.33
C GLY A 207 19.24 -10.92 7.49
N ASP A 208 19.61 -9.83 6.81
CA ASP A 208 18.91 -8.54 6.88
C ASP A 208 17.47 -8.62 6.32
N ASN A 209 17.26 -9.39 5.26
CA ASN A 209 15.94 -9.55 4.65
C ASN A 209 15.00 -10.36 5.56
N VAL A 210 15.49 -11.43 6.20
CA VAL A 210 14.70 -12.25 7.13
C VAL A 210 14.41 -11.47 8.41
N PHE A 211 15.39 -10.75 8.94
CA PHE A 211 15.22 -9.91 10.11
C PHE A 211 14.15 -8.83 9.88
N SER A 212 14.20 -8.15 8.72
CA SER A 212 13.18 -7.18 8.32
C SER A 212 11.78 -7.82 8.23
N SER A 213 11.65 -9.03 7.66
CA SER A 213 10.36 -9.74 7.64
C SER A 213 9.82 -10.01 9.05
N VAL A 214 10.68 -10.43 9.97
CA VAL A 214 10.28 -10.71 11.36
C VAL A 214 9.80 -9.45 12.07
N VAL A 215 10.50 -8.33 11.88
CA VAL A 215 10.09 -7.03 12.44
C VAL A 215 8.70 -6.65 11.93
N GLU A 216 8.42 -6.78 10.64
CA GLU A 216 7.11 -6.45 10.07
C GLU A 216 5.98 -7.34 10.63
N VAL A 217 6.24 -8.64 10.81
CA VAL A 217 5.29 -9.56 11.46
C VAL A 217 5.02 -9.13 12.91
N VAL A 218 6.06 -8.75 13.66
CA VAL A 218 5.90 -8.24 15.03
C VAL A 218 5.08 -6.95 15.05
N VAL A 219 5.34 -6.02 14.13
CA VAL A 219 4.55 -4.77 13.98
C VAL A 219 3.09 -5.09 13.73
N ILE A 220 2.78 -6.01 12.80
CA ILE A 220 1.40 -6.45 12.52
C ILE A 220 0.72 -6.98 13.79
N LEU A 221 1.41 -7.84 14.55
CA LEU A 221 0.87 -8.44 15.77
C LEU A 221 0.63 -7.39 16.88
N VAL A 222 1.61 -6.50 17.11
CA VAL A 222 1.52 -5.45 18.15
C VAL A 222 0.41 -4.45 17.83
N PHE A 223 0.42 -3.87 16.63
CA PHE A 223 -0.60 -2.89 16.24
C PHE A 223 -1.98 -3.52 16.09
N GLY A 224 -2.06 -4.77 15.60
CA GLY A 224 -3.29 -5.54 15.56
C GLY A 224 -3.87 -5.80 16.95
N PHE A 225 -3.03 -6.15 17.92
CA PHE A 225 -3.45 -6.35 19.31
C PHE A 225 -3.94 -5.04 19.95
N ILE A 226 -3.18 -3.94 19.81
CA ILE A 226 -3.57 -2.62 20.33
C ILE A 226 -4.92 -2.19 19.72
N ALA A 227 -5.08 -2.33 18.41
CA ALA A 227 -6.32 -2.00 17.72
C ALA A 227 -7.53 -2.80 18.23
N LEU A 228 -7.37 -4.11 18.42
CA LEU A 228 -8.42 -4.97 18.96
C LEU A 228 -8.78 -4.60 20.41
N GLN A 229 -7.78 -4.30 21.23
CA GLN A 229 -8.00 -3.89 22.62
C GLN A 229 -8.76 -2.57 22.68
N GLU A 230 -8.34 -1.57 21.92
CA GLU A 230 -9.03 -0.27 21.85
C GLU A 230 -10.47 -0.44 21.36
N LEU A 231 -10.68 -1.22 20.29
CA LEU A 231 -12.02 -1.45 19.76
C LEU A 231 -12.94 -2.14 20.78
N ARG A 232 -12.42 -2.99 21.67
CA ARG A 232 -13.20 -3.61 22.76
C ARG A 232 -13.59 -2.63 23.87
N HIS A 233 -12.71 -1.68 24.21
CA HIS A 233 -12.96 -0.71 25.30
C HIS A 233 -13.70 0.54 24.84
N GLN A 234 -13.85 0.74 23.53
CA GLN A 234 -14.63 1.86 23.00
C GLN A 234 -16.11 1.75 23.38
N ASN A 235 -16.59 2.78 24.10
CA ASN A 235 -17.99 3.15 24.13
C ASN A 235 -18.32 3.76 22.76
N LEU A 236 -19.01 2.95 21.95
CA LEU A 236 -19.50 3.26 20.60
C LEU A 236 -20.97 3.64 20.65
#